data_AF-A0A7R7GIJ6-F1
#
_entry.id   AF-A0A7R7GIJ6-F1
#
_cell.length_a   1.000
_cell.length_b   1.000
_cell.length_c   1.000
_cell.angle_alpha   90.00
_cell.angle_beta   90.00
_cell.angle_gamma   90.00
#
_symmetry.space_group_name_H-M   'P 1'
#
loop_
_entity.id
_entity.type
_entity.pdbx_description
1 polymer ?
#
loop_
_entity_poly.entity_id
_entity_poly.type
_entity_poly.pdbx_seq_one_letter_code
_entity_poly.pdbx_strand_id
1 'polypeptide(L)'
;MTAETHHLEFDGYWREPNVGGIPAQSGIYCVYACRHNVNEKTVSLKRLIYIGESENVHERIAGHEKWPVWRRYLEAGQELSFSFAPITNSRVRVEAACIYEHKPPANTEYVDNFPYDTTTVITSGRNALLKGRFTAYPTGNSRVGYGLLSR
;
A
#
# COMPACT_ATOMS: atom_id res chain seq x y z
N MET A 1 18.27 10.70 -12.45
CA MET A 1 17.30 10.78 -11.35
C MET A 1 16.14 11.62 -11.83
N THR A 2 14.97 11.02 -12.07
CA THR A 2 13.82 11.64 -12.75
C THR A 2 12.56 11.52 -11.91
N ALA A 3 11.90 12.65 -11.67
CA ALA A 3 10.62 12.68 -10.99
C ALA A 3 9.53 12.01 -11.84
N GLU A 4 8.66 11.23 -11.21
CA GLU A 4 7.58 10.50 -11.90
C GLU A 4 6.22 10.79 -11.27
N THR A 5 5.16 10.71 -12.08
CA THR A 5 3.76 10.74 -11.62
C THR A 5 3.06 9.47 -12.07
N HIS A 6 2.39 8.81 -11.13
CA HIS A 6 1.70 7.54 -11.35
C HIS A 6 0.23 7.65 -10.96
N HIS A 7 -0.62 7.01 -11.75
CA HIS A 7 -2.06 6.91 -11.49
C HIS A 7 -2.39 5.47 -11.08
N LEU A 8 -3.00 5.32 -9.91
CA LEU A 8 -3.46 4.04 -9.40
C LEU A 8 -4.99 4.03 -9.33
N GLU A 9 -5.62 3.33 -10.26
CA GLU A 9 -7.06 3.09 -10.23
C GLU A 9 -7.32 1.79 -9.46
N PHE A 10 -7.78 1.93 -8.21
CA PHE A 10 -8.06 0.79 -7.36
C PHE A 10 -9.44 0.19 -7.66
N ASP A 11 -9.52 -1.13 -7.65
CA ASP A 11 -10.76 -1.88 -7.61
C ASP A 11 -10.82 -2.79 -6.37
N GLY A 12 -12.01 -3.35 -6.11
CA GLY A 12 -12.20 -4.39 -5.10
C GLY A 12 -12.95 -3.97 -3.85
N TYR A 13 -12.26 -4.15 -2.73
CA TYR A 13 -12.79 -4.54 -1.42
C TYR A 13 -13.25 -6.00 -1.37
N TRP A 14 -12.43 -6.89 -1.95
CA TRP A 14 -12.58 -8.33 -1.78
C TRP A 14 -12.34 -8.68 -0.33
N ARG A 15 -13.38 -9.17 0.34
CA ARG A 15 -13.27 -9.72 1.70
C ARG A 15 -12.50 -11.03 1.66
N GLU A 16 -11.99 -11.48 2.81
CA GLU A 16 -11.24 -12.72 2.94
C GLU A 16 -11.86 -13.94 2.20
N PRO A 17 -13.18 -14.21 2.24
CA PRO A 17 -13.77 -15.32 1.48
C PRO A 17 -13.75 -15.14 -0.05
N ASN A 18 -13.55 -13.92 -0.54
CA ASN A 18 -13.68 -13.51 -1.93
C ASN A 18 -12.33 -13.13 -2.58
N VAL A 19 -11.20 -13.33 -1.89
CA VAL A 19 -9.87 -12.94 -2.39
C VAL A 19 -9.47 -13.66 -3.69
N GLY A 20 -10.08 -14.81 -3.98
CA GLY A 20 -9.93 -15.47 -5.28
C GLY A 20 -10.44 -14.66 -6.48
N GLY A 21 -11.22 -13.60 -6.23
CA GLY A 21 -11.67 -12.66 -7.27
C GLY A 21 -10.67 -11.55 -7.60
N ILE A 22 -9.54 -11.45 -6.90
CA ILE A 22 -8.51 -10.45 -7.17
C ILE A 22 -7.83 -10.81 -8.51
N PRO A 23 -7.66 -9.85 -9.44
CA PRO A 23 -7.01 -10.12 -10.74
C PRO A 23 -5.59 -10.67 -10.61
N ALA A 24 -5.25 -11.67 -11.44
CA ALA A 24 -3.89 -12.20 -11.58
C ALA A 24 -3.05 -11.28 -12.46
N GLN A 25 -2.66 -10.12 -11.91
CA GLN A 25 -1.95 -9.07 -12.63
C GLN A 25 -0.89 -8.41 -11.75
N SER A 26 0.07 -7.75 -12.41
CA SER A 26 1.07 -6.92 -11.74
C SER A 26 0.41 -5.67 -11.16
N GLY A 27 0.72 -5.33 -9.92
CA GLY A 27 0.24 -4.08 -9.35
C GLY A 27 0.46 -3.90 -7.85
N ILE A 28 -0.22 -2.89 -7.32
CA ILE A 28 -0.24 -2.56 -5.90
C ILE A 28 -1.52 -3.13 -5.28
N TYR A 29 -1.42 -3.70 -4.09
CA TYR A 29 -2.57 -4.09 -3.29
C TYR A 29 -2.55 -3.47 -1.91
N CYS A 30 -3.73 -3.20 -1.38
CA CYS A 30 -3.91 -2.74 -0.01
C CYS A 30 -4.66 -3.78 0.80
N VAL A 31 -4.31 -3.92 2.07
CA VAL A 31 -4.97 -4.80 3.04
C VAL A 31 -5.59 -3.93 4.11
N TYR A 32 -6.86 -4.17 4.40
CA TYR A 32 -7.64 -3.39 5.34
C TYR A 32 -8.29 -4.28 6.40
N ALA A 33 -8.51 -3.72 7.58
CA ALA A 33 -9.57 -4.19 8.46
C ALA A 33 -10.91 -3.61 7.96
N CYS A 34 -11.95 -4.44 7.89
CA CYS A 34 -13.29 -3.99 7.57
C CYS A 34 -14.36 -4.66 8.46
N ARG A 35 -15.57 -4.11 8.44
CA ARG A 35 -16.78 -4.80 8.90
C ARG A 35 -17.74 -4.94 7.72
N HIS A 36 -18.26 -6.14 7.52
CA HIS A 36 -19.28 -6.40 6.52
C HIS A 36 -20.67 -6.32 7.16
N ASN A 37 -21.55 -5.51 6.57
CA ASN A 37 -22.97 -5.51 6.89
C ASN A 37 -23.67 -6.41 5.88
N VAL A 38 -24.06 -7.61 6.31
CA VAL A 38 -24.69 -8.62 5.46
C VAL A 38 -26.05 -8.14 4.92
N ASN A 39 -26.82 -7.42 5.74
CA ASN A 39 -28.17 -6.96 5.38
C ASN A 39 -28.12 -5.88 4.32
N GLU A 40 -27.21 -4.92 4.48
CA GLU A 40 -27.03 -3.81 3.52
C GLU A 40 -26.12 -4.18 2.35
N LYS A 41 -25.45 -5.33 2.41
CA LYS A 41 -24.42 -5.76 1.45
C LYS A 41 -23.30 -4.73 1.28
N THR A 42 -22.93 -4.08 2.38
CA THR A 42 -21.91 -3.01 2.39
C THR A 42 -20.69 -3.44 3.18
N VAL A 43 -19.54 -2.86 2.83
CA VAL A 43 -18.27 -3.04 3.54
C VAL A 43 -17.82 -1.69 4.08
N SER A 44 -17.63 -1.63 5.40
CA SER A 44 -17.07 -0.46 6.08
C SER A 44 -15.60 -0.70 6.38
N LEU A 45 -14.69 -0.05 5.64
CA LEU A 45 -13.26 -0.06 5.98
C LEU A 45 -13.01 0.69 7.28
N LYS A 46 -12.10 0.16 8.10
CA LYS A 46 -11.78 0.69 9.43
C LYS A 46 -10.32 1.12 9.55
N ARG A 47 -9.40 0.37 8.96
CA ARG A 47 -7.96 0.65 9.04
C ARG A 47 -7.24 0.10 7.82
N LEU A 48 -6.31 0.88 7.27
CA LEU A 48 -5.31 0.39 6.33
C LEU A 48 -4.20 -0.30 7.12
N ILE A 49 -3.99 -1.59 6.87
CA ILE A 49 -3.07 -2.45 7.62
C ILE A 49 -1.73 -2.58 6.88
N TYR A 50 -1.79 -2.79 5.57
CA TYR A 50 -0.63 -3.11 4.75
C TYR A 50 -0.82 -2.60 3.33
N ILE A 51 0.28 -2.22 2.68
CA ILE A 51 0.37 -2.00 1.23
C ILE A 51 1.49 -2.90 0.71
N GLY A 52 1.23 -3.59 -0.39
CA GLY A 52 2.20 -4.48 -1.02
C GLY A 52 2.20 -4.36 -2.54
N GLU A 53 3.21 -4.95 -3.17
CA GLU A 53 3.28 -5.16 -4.61
C GLU A 53 3.51 -6.61 -5.02
N SER A 54 3.17 -6.94 -6.27
CA SER A 54 3.61 -8.17 -6.93
C SER A 54 3.50 -8.06 -8.45
N GLU A 55 4.26 -8.89 -9.17
CA GLU A 55 4.02 -9.18 -10.59
C GLU A 55 2.73 -9.97 -10.84
N ASN A 56 2.29 -10.72 -9.83
CA ASN A 56 1.00 -11.38 -9.79
C ASN A 56 0.40 -11.25 -8.38
N VAL A 57 -0.51 -10.29 -8.21
CA VAL A 57 -1.10 -9.98 -6.90
C VAL A 57 -1.99 -11.11 -6.40
N HIS A 58 -2.71 -11.80 -7.28
CA HIS A 58 -3.55 -12.93 -6.90
C HIS A 58 -2.75 -14.03 -6.20
N GLU A 59 -1.67 -14.50 -6.85
CA GLU A 59 -0.80 -15.53 -6.29
C GLU A 59 -0.10 -15.05 -5.02
N ARG A 60 0.37 -13.79 -5.01
CA ARG A 60 1.06 -13.21 -3.86
C ARG A 60 0.17 -13.16 -2.63
N ILE A 61 -1.10 -12.77 -2.77
CA ILE A 61 -2.06 -12.73 -1.66
C ILE A 61 -2.41 -14.14 -1.21
N ALA A 62 -2.67 -15.07 -2.12
CA ALA A 62 -3.06 -16.44 -1.77
C ALA A 62 -2.06 -17.14 -0.84
N GLY A 63 -0.75 -16.96 -1.08
CA GLY A 63 0.34 -17.57 -0.30
C GLY A 63 1.02 -16.64 0.71
N HIS A 64 0.47 -15.46 1.01
CA HIS A 64 1.22 -14.41 1.71
C HIS A 64 1.61 -14.78 3.15
N GLU A 65 2.89 -14.73 3.49
CA GLU A 65 3.38 -15.11 4.82
C GLU A 65 2.85 -14.21 5.95
N LYS A 66 2.52 -12.96 5.65
CA LYS A 66 1.96 -11.98 6.61
C LYS A 66 0.46 -12.13 6.95
N TRP A 67 -0.27 -13.12 6.41
CA TRP A 67 -1.68 -13.34 6.80
C TRP A 67 -1.91 -13.36 8.33
N PRO A 68 -1.11 -14.11 9.14
CA PRO A 68 -1.26 -14.09 10.60
C PRO A 68 -0.93 -12.72 11.21
N VAL A 69 -0.03 -11.95 10.61
CA VAL A 69 0.34 -10.60 11.07
C VAL A 69 -0.80 -9.62 10.81
N TRP A 70 -1.39 -9.62 9.61
CA TRP A 70 -2.51 -8.75 9.27
C TRP A 70 -3.71 -8.97 10.20
N ARG A 71 -4.03 -10.23 10.52
CA ARG A 71 -5.13 -10.57 11.43
C ARG A 71 -4.95 -10.04 12.85
N ARG A 72 -3.73 -9.77 13.31
CA ARG A 72 -3.48 -9.16 14.63
C ARG A 72 -3.98 -7.72 14.75
N TYR A 73 -4.25 -7.06 13.63
CA TYR A 73 -4.80 -5.70 13.60
C TYR A 73 -6.33 -5.66 13.56
N LEU A 74 -7.00 -6.83 13.55
CA LEU A 74 -8.45 -6.93 13.57
C LEU A 74 -8.98 -6.80 15.00
N GLU A 75 -10.05 -6.05 15.15
CA GLU A 75 -10.88 -6.03 16.36
C GLU A 75 -12.06 -6.99 16.24
N ALA A 76 -12.79 -7.20 17.35
CA ALA A 76 -13.97 -8.06 17.36
C ALA A 76 -14.97 -7.68 16.24
N GLY A 77 -15.37 -8.70 15.47
CA GLY A 77 -16.29 -8.58 14.33
C GLY A 77 -15.68 -7.97 13.07
N GLN A 78 -14.37 -7.76 13.01
CA GLN A 78 -13.67 -7.32 11.80
C GLN A 78 -13.11 -8.52 11.01
N GLU A 79 -12.96 -8.32 9.71
CA GLU A 79 -12.30 -9.25 8.79
C GLU A 79 -11.36 -8.49 7.85
N LEU A 80 -10.51 -9.22 7.12
CA LEU A 80 -9.62 -8.63 6.13
C LEU A 80 -10.37 -8.31 4.83
N SER A 81 -9.99 -7.21 4.21
CA SER A 81 -10.46 -6.78 2.89
C SER A 81 -9.30 -6.26 2.05
N PHE A 82 -9.39 -6.44 0.74
CA PHE A 82 -8.31 -6.16 -0.19
C PHE A 82 -8.79 -5.26 -1.33
N SER A 83 -7.96 -4.29 -1.71
CA SER A 83 -8.10 -3.58 -2.99
C SER A 83 -6.84 -3.75 -3.82
N PHE A 84 -6.95 -3.56 -5.14
CA PHE A 84 -5.88 -3.77 -6.09
C PHE A 84 -5.91 -2.68 -7.16
N ALA A 85 -4.73 -2.17 -7.54
CA ALA A 85 -4.55 -1.28 -8.67
C ALA A 85 -3.46 -1.84 -9.61
N PRO A 86 -3.77 -2.07 -10.90
CA PRO A 86 -2.78 -2.59 -11.84
C PRO A 86 -1.68 -1.56 -12.12
N ILE A 87 -0.43 -2.01 -12.08
CA ILE A 87 0.74 -1.24 -12.53
C ILE A 87 1.88 -2.21 -12.86
N THR A 88 2.55 -1.97 -13.98
CA THR A 88 3.67 -2.81 -14.45
C THR A 88 5.02 -2.17 -14.14
N ASN A 89 5.21 -0.91 -14.56
CA ASN A 89 6.47 -0.20 -14.42
C ASN A 89 6.55 0.56 -13.10
N SER A 90 7.75 0.73 -12.54
CA SER A 90 7.98 1.49 -11.29
C SER A 90 7.19 0.97 -10.08
N ARG A 91 6.71 -0.28 -10.11
CA ARG A 91 5.83 -0.85 -9.09
C ARG A 91 6.41 -0.79 -7.67
N VAL A 92 7.67 -1.22 -7.49
CA VAL A 92 8.37 -1.14 -6.19
C VAL A 92 8.54 0.30 -5.70
N ARG A 93 8.85 1.23 -6.62
CA ARG A 93 8.96 2.67 -6.31
C ARG A 93 7.62 3.26 -5.87
N VAL A 94 6.53 2.87 -6.53
CA VAL A 94 5.17 3.33 -6.20
C VAL A 94 4.68 2.71 -4.89
N GLU A 95 4.96 1.43 -4.64
CA GLU A 95 4.72 0.78 -3.35
C GLU A 95 5.42 1.54 -2.21
N ALA A 96 6.71 1.81 -2.36
CA ALA A 96 7.49 2.57 -1.39
C ALA A 96 6.90 3.97 -1.14
N ALA A 97 6.44 4.67 -2.18
CA ALA A 97 5.80 5.98 -2.03
C ALA A 97 4.47 5.86 -1.25
N CYS A 98 3.64 4.87 -1.57
CA CYS A 98 2.39 4.59 -0.89
C CYS A 98 2.61 4.26 0.60
N ILE A 99 3.61 3.42 0.91
CA ILE A 99 3.96 3.06 2.28
C ILE A 99 4.48 4.28 3.05
N TYR A 100 5.42 5.03 2.47
CA TYR A 100 6.01 6.22 3.11
C TYR A 100 4.97 7.27 3.47
N GLU A 101 3.98 7.48 2.60
CA GLU A 101 2.90 8.44 2.81
C GLU A 101 1.90 7.99 3.90
N HIS A 102 1.47 6.73 3.85
CA HIS A 102 0.34 6.25 4.67
C HIS A 102 0.76 5.53 5.94
N LYS A 103 2.02 5.08 6.01
CA LYS A 103 2.63 4.36 7.12
C LYS A 103 1.75 3.23 7.70
N PRO A 104 1.28 2.27 6.86
CA PRO A 104 0.47 1.17 7.37
C PRO A 104 1.25 0.37 8.43
N PRO A 105 0.61 -0.03 9.53
CA PRO A 105 1.32 -0.53 10.70
C PRO A 105 1.97 -1.91 10.51
N ALA A 106 1.59 -2.67 9.47
CA ALA A 106 2.20 -3.96 9.15
C ALA A 106 3.32 -3.86 8.09
N ASN A 107 3.56 -2.67 7.53
CA ASN A 107 4.74 -2.40 6.72
C ASN A 107 5.92 -2.07 7.64
N THR A 108 7.09 -2.62 7.31
CA THR A 108 8.35 -2.38 8.04
C THR A 108 9.37 -1.67 7.15
N GLU A 109 9.33 -1.93 5.86
CA GLU A 109 10.15 -1.27 4.85
C GLU A 109 9.46 -0.01 4.35
N TYR A 110 10.24 0.99 3.92
CA TYR A 110 9.80 2.26 3.35
C TYR A 110 8.93 3.18 4.24
N VAL A 111 8.68 2.81 5.50
CA VAL A 111 7.81 3.58 6.42
C VAL A 111 8.36 4.99 6.69
N ASP A 112 9.67 5.10 6.94
CA ASP A 112 10.32 6.36 7.29
C ASP A 112 11.46 6.75 6.34
N ASN A 113 11.64 5.98 5.26
CA ASN A 113 12.69 6.21 4.27
C ASN A 113 12.18 5.93 2.85
N PHE A 114 12.28 6.90 1.96
CA PHE A 114 11.92 6.76 0.56
C PHE A 114 13.16 6.87 -0.33
N PRO A 115 13.76 5.73 -0.75
CA PRO A 115 15.06 5.69 -1.43
C PRO A 115 14.98 5.88 -2.96
N TYR A 116 13.92 6.55 -3.43
CA TYR A 116 13.68 6.78 -4.86
C TYR A 116 13.55 8.27 -5.15
N ASP A 117 13.64 8.61 -6.44
CA ASP A 117 13.38 9.95 -6.94
C ASP A 117 11.95 10.41 -6.61
N THR A 118 11.75 11.73 -6.54
CA THR A 118 10.44 12.34 -6.25
C THR A 118 9.32 11.66 -7.02
N THR A 119 8.31 11.18 -6.31
CA THR A 119 7.23 10.38 -6.89
C THR A 119 5.89 10.94 -6.46
N THR A 120 5.09 11.35 -7.43
CA THR A 120 3.70 11.74 -7.19
C THR A 120 2.80 10.55 -7.49
N VAL A 121 1.87 10.25 -6.60
CA VAL A 121 0.87 9.20 -6.80
C VAL A 121 -0.52 9.85 -6.72
N ILE A 122 -1.37 9.50 -7.68
CA ILE A 122 -2.77 9.91 -7.73
C ILE A 122 -3.59 8.63 -7.67
N THR A 123 -4.48 8.53 -6.68
CA THR A 123 -5.32 7.35 -6.48
C THR A 123 -6.77 7.65 -6.84
N SER A 124 -7.46 6.67 -7.42
CA SER A 124 -8.88 6.73 -7.78
C SER A 124 -9.57 5.39 -7.54
N GLY A 125 -10.90 5.33 -7.74
CA GLY A 125 -11.69 4.10 -7.59
C GLY A 125 -11.91 3.69 -6.13
N ARG A 126 -11.61 2.43 -5.81
CA ARG A 126 -11.71 1.82 -4.48
C ARG A 126 -10.48 2.13 -3.61
N ASN A 127 -10.23 3.42 -3.39
CA ASN A 127 -9.05 3.95 -2.70
C ASN A 127 -9.34 4.49 -1.29
N ALA A 128 -10.38 4.00 -0.61
CA ALA A 128 -10.73 4.51 0.72
C ALA A 128 -9.57 4.31 1.70
N LEU A 129 -9.39 5.28 2.60
CA LEU A 129 -8.25 5.42 3.52
C LEU A 129 -6.90 5.72 2.84
N LEU A 130 -6.86 5.91 1.52
CA LEU A 130 -5.71 6.47 0.81
C LEU A 130 -5.94 7.96 0.52
N LYS A 131 -4.86 8.74 0.44
CA LYS A 131 -4.89 10.10 -0.09
C LYS A 131 -5.09 10.05 -1.60
N GLY A 132 -6.02 10.86 -2.11
CA GLY A 132 -6.30 10.96 -3.55
C GLY A 132 -5.12 11.48 -4.38
N ARG A 133 -4.24 12.29 -3.77
CA ARG A 133 -2.98 12.75 -4.37
C ARG A 133 -1.96 13.02 -3.27
N PHE A 134 -0.73 12.58 -3.48
CA PHE A 134 0.41 12.90 -2.61
C PHE A 134 1.74 12.80 -3.39
N THR A 135 2.81 13.32 -2.79
CA THR A 135 4.15 13.33 -3.38
C THR A 135 5.17 12.90 -2.33
N ALA A 136 5.84 11.77 -2.56
CA ALA A 136 6.98 11.32 -1.76
C ALA A 136 8.27 11.94 -2.31
N TYR A 137 9.05 12.56 -1.43
CA TYR A 137 10.35 13.14 -1.74
C TYR A 137 11.47 12.20 -1.29
N PRO A 138 12.61 12.13 -2.02
CA PRO A 138 13.74 11.32 -1.61
C PRO A 138 14.16 11.70 -0.20
N THR A 139 14.26 10.72 0.69
CA THR A 139 14.90 10.94 1.98
C THR A 139 16.40 11.02 1.71
N GLY A 140 16.98 12.21 1.89
CA GLY A 140 18.39 12.44 1.61
C GLY A 140 19.24 11.43 2.38
N ASN A 141 20.17 10.75 1.68
CA ASN A 141 21.28 10.10 2.35
C ASN A 141 21.90 11.18 3.24
N SER A 142 21.85 11.01 4.55
CA SER A 142 22.59 11.86 5.48
C SER A 142 24.06 11.68 5.12
N ARG A 143 24.58 12.51 4.21
CA ARG A 143 26.00 12.70 4.06
C ARG A 143 26.45 13.23 5.41
N VAL A 144 27.10 12.36 6.17
CA VAL A 144 27.89 12.69 7.34
C VAL A 144 28.56 14.03 7.09
N GLY A 145 28.20 15.02 7.89
CA GLY A 145 28.79 16.35 7.82
C GLY A 145 30.28 16.25 8.08
N TYR A 146 31.09 16.61 7.09
CA TYR A 146 32.43 17.12 7.36
C TYR A 146 32.31 18.63 7.52
N GLY A 147 31.91 19.04 8.71
CA GLY A 147 32.23 20.35 9.27
C GLY A 147 33.33 20.17 10.31
N LEU A 148 34.30 21.10 10.29
CA LEU A 148 35.54 21.26 11.10
C LEU A 148 36.80 21.03 10.23
N LEU A 149 37.72 21.99 10.01
CA LEU A 149 38.00 23.27 10.66
C LEU A 149 38.63 24.27 9.67
N SER A 150 38.21 25.52 9.82
CA SER A 150 38.89 26.74 9.38
C SER A 150 40.34 26.77 9.88
N ARG A 151 41.25 27.29 9.05
CA ARG A 151 42.54 27.83 9.49
C ARG A 151 42.39 29.31 9.81
#